data_AF-A0A9N8M5U4-F1
#
_entry.id   AF-A0A9N8M5U4-F1
#
_cell.length_a   1.000
_cell.length_b   1.000
_cell.length_c   1.000
_cell.angle_alpha   90.00
_cell.angle_beta   90.00
_cell.angle_gamma   90.00
#
_symmetry.space_group_name_H-M   'P 1'
#
loop_
_entity.id
_entity.type
_entity.pdbx_description
1 polymer ?
#
loop_
_entity_poly.entity_id
_entity_poly.type
_entity_poly.pdbx_seq_one_letter_code
_entity_poly.pdbx_strand_id
1 'polypeptide(L)'
;MPTAHCPAKGSEGGYHSSSQSQASPSSSDPCSLSRNTMSAAIPSRFAISTRVSSGILDAQARSRALYRNFYRAAPEICAIYALDVPPSLLHAKFRTQFEKHRHISDLAVLDVLLLKAQQEYQETINAWKQLPQVMKWFAEEEAESKPQTFLESFYAGRDEPKSV
;
A
#
# COMPACT_ATOMS: atom_id res chain seq x y z
N MET A 1 -33.94 27.73 17.41
CA MET A 1 -34.92 26.67 17.71
C MET A 1 -36.13 26.94 16.82
N PRO A 2 -36.50 26.00 15.93
CA PRO A 2 -37.13 24.77 16.38
C PRO A 2 -36.44 23.51 15.87
N THR A 3 -36.33 22.56 16.79
CA THR A 3 -35.90 21.18 16.65
C THR A 3 -37.01 20.36 16.00
N ALA A 4 -36.72 19.71 14.86
CA ALA A 4 -37.59 18.68 14.30
C ALA A 4 -37.30 17.35 14.97
N HIS A 5 -38.29 16.85 15.72
CA HIS A 5 -38.30 15.57 16.42
C HIS A 5 -38.93 14.52 15.50
N CYS A 6 -38.17 13.50 15.10
CA CYS A 6 -38.69 12.32 14.38
C CYS A 6 -39.16 11.26 15.38
N PRO A 7 -40.38 10.72 15.27
CA PRO A 7 -40.81 9.57 16.09
C PRO A 7 -40.36 8.24 15.47
N ALA A 8 -39.83 7.38 16.35
CA ALA A 8 -39.55 5.98 16.09
C ALA A 8 -40.84 5.13 16.04
N LYS A 9 -40.88 4.13 15.16
CA LYS A 9 -41.79 2.98 15.25
C LYS A 9 -41.02 1.69 14.95
N GLY A 10 -41.04 0.74 15.89
CA GLY A 10 -40.86 -0.69 15.63
C GLY A 10 -42.07 -1.24 14.85
N SER A 11 -42.20 -2.51 14.46
CA SER A 11 -41.62 -3.76 14.96
C SER A 11 -41.92 -4.88 13.94
N GLU A 12 -41.15 -5.96 14.02
CA GLU A 12 -41.55 -7.37 13.80
C GLU A 12 -41.89 -7.91 12.39
N GLY A 13 -41.14 -8.95 12.01
CA GLY A 13 -41.73 -10.27 11.70
C GLY A 13 -41.87 -10.62 10.22
N GLY A 14 -41.17 -11.68 9.79
CA GLY A 14 -41.54 -12.37 8.54
C GLY A 14 -40.48 -13.27 7.93
N TYR A 15 -40.08 -14.35 8.63
CA TYR A 15 -39.46 -15.50 7.96
C TYR A 15 -40.51 -16.16 7.05
N HIS A 16 -40.28 -16.17 5.75
CA HIS A 16 -41.01 -17.01 4.81
C HIS A 16 -40.05 -18.02 4.17
N SER A 17 -40.12 -19.24 4.70
CA SER A 17 -39.70 -20.45 4.02
C SER A 17 -40.69 -20.75 2.90
N SER A 18 -40.21 -20.96 1.67
CA SER A 18 -40.97 -21.64 0.63
C SER A 18 -40.04 -22.45 -0.26
N SER A 19 -40.04 -23.75 0.05
CA SER A 19 -40.24 -24.85 -0.90
C SER A 19 -39.30 -24.97 -2.09
N GLN A 20 -38.36 -25.90 -1.94
CA GLN A 20 -37.66 -26.60 -3.02
C GLN A 20 -38.67 -27.19 -4.02
N SER A 21 -38.47 -26.90 -5.31
CA SER A 21 -38.99 -27.72 -6.40
C SER A 21 -37.79 -28.39 -7.07
N GLN A 22 -37.70 -29.71 -6.91
CA GLN A 22 -36.74 -30.57 -7.58
C GLN A 22 -37.27 -30.89 -8.99
N ALA A 23 -36.46 -30.64 -10.01
CA ALA A 23 -36.66 -31.20 -11.34
C ALA A 23 -35.30 -31.57 -11.95
N SER A 24 -35.15 -32.84 -12.30
CA SER A 24 -34.09 -33.46 -13.11
C SER A 24 -34.67 -34.76 -13.70
N PRO A 25 -34.09 -35.38 -14.74
CA PRO A 25 -33.34 -34.84 -15.88
C PRO A 25 -33.76 -35.49 -17.22
N SER A 26 -33.46 -34.89 -18.38
CA SER A 26 -33.41 -35.66 -19.64
C SER A 26 -32.50 -35.04 -20.71
N SER A 27 -31.74 -35.94 -21.35
CA SER A 27 -31.05 -35.88 -22.65
C SER A 27 -29.80 -35.00 -22.80
N SER A 28 -28.65 -35.66 -22.58
CA SER A 28 -27.53 -35.79 -23.53
C SER A 28 -27.07 -34.57 -24.34
N ASP A 29 -26.07 -33.86 -23.81
CA ASP A 29 -25.11 -33.08 -24.60
C ASP A 29 -23.70 -33.70 -24.48
N PRO A 30 -23.08 -34.15 -25.58
CA PRO A 30 -21.73 -34.68 -25.56
C PRO A 30 -20.74 -33.56 -25.89
N CYS A 31 -20.21 -32.87 -24.89
CA CYS A 31 -18.83 -32.35 -24.84
C CYS A 31 -18.68 -31.54 -23.55
N SER A 32 -18.50 -32.23 -22.42
CA SER A 32 -18.05 -31.60 -21.21
C SER A 32 -16.56 -31.24 -21.37
N LEU A 33 -16.27 -30.12 -22.03
CA LEU A 33 -15.10 -29.35 -21.66
C LEU A 33 -15.37 -28.86 -20.24
N SER A 34 -15.00 -29.70 -19.27
CA SER A 34 -14.71 -29.28 -17.91
C SER A 34 -13.74 -28.12 -18.05
N ARG A 35 -14.27 -26.90 -18.09
CA ARG A 35 -13.53 -25.74 -17.64
C ARG A 35 -13.25 -26.08 -16.19
N ASN A 36 -12.10 -26.69 -15.96
CA ASN A 36 -11.49 -26.74 -14.65
C ASN A 36 -11.45 -25.28 -14.23
N THR A 37 -12.42 -24.87 -13.42
CA THR A 37 -12.37 -23.65 -12.63
C THR A 37 -11.24 -23.91 -11.65
N MET A 38 -10.01 -23.73 -12.12
CA MET A 38 -8.86 -23.56 -11.25
C MET A 38 -9.31 -22.54 -10.22
N SER A 39 -9.39 -22.95 -8.96
CA SER A 39 -9.75 -22.07 -7.86
C SER A 39 -8.72 -20.95 -7.85
N ALA A 40 -9.07 -19.81 -8.43
CA ALA A 40 -8.20 -18.66 -8.48
C ALA A 40 -8.11 -18.10 -7.06
N ALA A 41 -6.91 -18.08 -6.49
CA ALA A 41 -6.68 -17.49 -5.18
C ALA A 41 -7.08 -16.01 -5.22
N ILE A 42 -7.96 -15.60 -4.31
CA ILE A 42 -8.40 -14.20 -4.18
C ILE A 42 -7.20 -13.36 -3.74
N PRO A 43 -6.88 -12.25 -4.43
CA PRO A 43 -5.75 -11.42 -4.06
C PRO A 43 -5.99 -10.69 -2.73
N SER A 44 -4.91 -10.38 -2.03
CA SER A 44 -4.96 -9.63 -0.77
C SER A 44 -5.46 -8.18 -0.97
N ARG A 45 -5.89 -7.56 0.12
CA ARG A 45 -6.33 -6.16 0.13
C ARG A 45 -5.23 -5.25 -0.43
N PHE A 46 -5.62 -4.32 -1.30
CA PHE A 46 -4.73 -3.39 -2.04
C PHE A 46 -3.73 -4.02 -3.01
N ALA A 47 -3.89 -5.30 -3.36
CA ALA A 47 -3.09 -5.91 -4.42
C ALA A 47 -3.43 -5.27 -5.78
N ILE A 48 -2.39 -4.97 -6.55
CA ILE A 48 -2.51 -4.46 -7.91
C ILE A 48 -1.76 -5.39 -8.85
N SER A 49 -2.37 -5.75 -9.97
CA SER A 49 -1.70 -6.54 -11.01
C SER A 49 -0.51 -5.77 -11.57
N THR A 50 0.64 -6.44 -11.63
CA THR A 50 1.87 -5.84 -12.13
C THR A 50 1.75 -5.61 -13.63
N ARG A 51 2.12 -4.40 -14.07
CA ARG A 51 2.13 -4.03 -15.49
C ARG A 51 3.26 -3.06 -15.80
N VAL A 52 3.70 -3.08 -17.05
CA VAL A 52 4.65 -2.14 -17.62
C VAL A 52 3.89 -0.94 -18.18
N SER A 53 4.43 0.25 -18.02
CA SER A 53 3.87 1.48 -18.57
C SER A 53 4.12 1.57 -20.08
N SER A 54 3.19 2.15 -20.83
CA SER A 54 3.36 2.39 -22.27
C SER A 54 4.23 3.61 -22.58
N GLY A 55 4.37 4.53 -21.62
CA GLY A 55 5.17 5.73 -21.75
C GLY A 55 5.25 6.53 -20.44
N ILE A 56 6.07 7.58 -20.44
CA ILE A 56 6.41 8.35 -19.23
C ILE A 56 5.17 9.01 -18.61
N LEU A 57 4.22 9.48 -19.41
CA LEU A 57 3.00 10.10 -18.90
C LEU A 57 2.12 9.10 -18.11
N ASP A 58 2.04 7.84 -18.54
CA ASP A 58 1.32 6.79 -17.80
C ASP A 58 2.05 6.47 -16.48
N ALA A 59 3.37 6.34 -16.52
CA ALA A 59 4.18 6.14 -15.31
C ALA A 59 4.01 7.30 -14.30
N GLN A 60 3.98 8.55 -14.78
CA GLN A 60 3.73 9.70 -13.92
C GLN A 60 2.30 9.77 -13.38
N ALA A 61 1.29 9.36 -14.16
CA ALA A 61 -0.08 9.28 -13.66
C ALA A 61 -0.19 8.24 -12.53
N ARG A 62 0.45 7.08 -12.72
CA ARG A 62 0.54 6.00 -11.71
C ARG A 62 1.28 6.45 -10.46
N SER A 63 2.41 7.15 -10.61
CA SER A 63 3.18 7.66 -9.46
C SER A 63 2.37 8.68 -8.64
N ARG A 64 1.65 9.60 -9.30
CA ARG A 64 0.76 10.57 -8.62
C ARG A 64 -0.40 9.88 -7.92
N ALA A 65 -1.01 8.85 -8.54
CA ALA A 65 -2.07 8.07 -7.90
C ALA A 65 -1.54 7.35 -6.66
N LEU A 66 -0.36 6.73 -6.75
CA LEU A 66 0.29 6.07 -5.63
C LEU A 66 0.61 7.05 -4.49
N TYR A 67 1.18 8.21 -4.81
CA TYR A 67 1.45 9.26 -3.83
C TYR A 67 0.18 9.72 -3.10
N ARG A 68 -0.94 9.87 -3.82
CA ARG A 68 -2.23 10.22 -3.21
C ARG A 68 -2.73 9.13 -2.24
N ASN A 69 -2.49 7.86 -2.54
CA ASN A 69 -2.85 6.76 -1.66
C ASN A 69 -2.03 6.81 -0.36
N PHE A 70 -0.70 6.95 -0.45
CA PHE A 70 0.17 7.14 0.72
C PHE A 70 -0.24 8.35 1.57
N TYR A 71 -0.53 9.48 0.93
CA TYR A 71 -0.91 10.71 1.62
C TYR A 71 -2.19 10.52 2.46
N ARG A 72 -3.19 9.82 1.91
CA ARG A 72 -4.45 9.53 2.60
C ARG A 72 -4.29 8.48 3.70
N ALA A 73 -3.39 7.54 3.50
CA ALA A 73 -3.11 6.46 4.43
C ALA A 73 -2.29 6.88 5.65
N ALA A 74 -1.57 8.00 5.61
CA ALA A 74 -0.70 8.45 6.71
C ALA A 74 -1.35 8.43 8.12
N PRO A 75 -2.55 9.00 8.35
CA PRO A 75 -3.18 8.93 9.68
C PRO A 75 -3.55 7.49 10.09
N GLU A 76 -3.91 6.62 9.13
CA GLU A 76 -4.19 5.21 9.38
C GLU A 76 -2.90 4.46 9.77
N ILE A 77 -1.78 4.74 9.11
CA ILE A 77 -0.46 4.18 9.45
C ILE A 77 -0.05 4.60 10.86
N CYS A 78 -0.22 5.87 11.24
CA CYS A 78 0.02 6.32 12.62
C CYS A 78 -0.79 5.53 13.64
N ALA A 79 -2.07 5.26 13.34
CA ALA A 79 -2.96 4.54 14.23
C ALA A 79 -2.63 3.04 14.32
N ILE A 80 -2.35 2.36 13.19
CA ILE A 80 -2.02 0.93 13.14
C ILE A 80 -0.75 0.64 13.93
N TYR A 81 0.26 1.50 13.78
CA TYR A 81 1.58 1.30 14.37
C TYR A 81 1.80 2.00 15.71
N ALA A 82 0.82 2.78 16.19
CA ALA A 82 0.95 3.63 17.38
C ALA A 82 2.26 4.45 17.36
N LEU A 83 2.52 5.12 16.23
CA LEU A 83 3.74 5.91 16.02
C LEU A 83 3.76 7.15 16.93
N ASP A 84 4.90 7.43 17.55
CA ASP A 84 5.16 8.66 18.32
C ASP A 84 5.31 9.92 17.44
N VAL A 85 5.11 9.77 16.14
CA VAL A 85 5.33 10.78 15.11
C VAL A 85 3.99 11.26 14.56
N PRO A 86 3.77 12.59 14.41
CA PRO A 86 2.53 13.11 13.86
C PRO A 86 2.39 12.79 12.36
N PRO A 87 1.15 12.65 11.83
CA PRO A 87 0.91 12.37 10.40
C PRO A 87 1.54 13.40 9.44
N SER A 88 1.69 14.64 9.88
CA SER A 88 2.35 15.71 9.11
C SER A 88 3.80 15.38 8.77
N LEU A 89 4.54 14.73 9.68
CA LEU A 89 5.92 14.35 9.42
C LEU A 89 5.98 13.18 8.43
N LEU A 90 5.07 12.21 8.53
CA LEU A 90 4.93 11.15 7.53
C LEU A 90 4.66 11.71 6.13
N HIS A 91 3.79 12.71 6.01
CA HIS A 91 3.54 13.39 4.73
C HIS A 91 4.80 14.01 4.14
N ALA A 92 5.59 14.69 4.95
CA ALA A 92 6.88 15.25 4.54
C ALA A 92 7.85 14.14 4.11
N LYS A 93 7.90 13.02 4.85
CA LYS A 93 8.73 11.86 4.49
C LYS A 93 8.34 11.21 3.17
N PHE A 94 7.04 10.98 2.95
CA PHE A 94 6.58 10.46 1.67
C PHE A 94 6.98 11.41 0.54
N ARG A 95 6.86 12.72 0.73
CA ARG A 95 7.33 13.70 -0.25
C ARG A 95 8.82 13.55 -0.53
N THR A 96 9.66 13.52 0.49
CA THR A 96 11.12 13.36 0.34
C THR A 96 11.48 12.09 -0.42
N GLN A 97 10.85 10.96 -0.09
CA GLN A 97 11.12 9.67 -0.77
C GLN A 97 10.73 9.70 -2.25
N PHE A 98 9.58 10.27 -2.59
CA PHE A 98 9.19 10.43 -4.00
C PHE A 98 10.09 11.44 -4.74
N GLU A 99 10.59 12.47 -4.06
CA GLU A 99 11.51 13.45 -4.65
C GLU A 99 12.93 12.89 -4.87
N LYS A 100 13.41 11.96 -4.03
CA LYS A 100 14.69 11.24 -4.25
C LYS A 100 14.77 10.60 -5.64
N HIS A 101 13.64 10.19 -6.20
CA HIS A 101 13.54 9.53 -7.51
C HIS A 101 13.08 10.45 -8.65
N ARG A 102 13.01 11.77 -8.44
CA ARG A 102 12.49 12.73 -9.44
C ARG A 102 13.26 12.74 -10.76
N HIS A 103 14.58 12.54 -10.72
CA HIS A 103 15.46 12.72 -11.87
C HIS A 103 15.58 11.49 -12.79
N ILE A 104 14.83 10.42 -12.50
CA ILE A 104 14.89 9.17 -13.25
C ILE A 104 14.07 9.32 -14.53
N SER A 105 14.73 9.17 -15.68
CA SER A 105 14.13 9.25 -17.01
C SER A 105 13.79 7.89 -17.61
N ASP A 106 14.49 6.82 -17.20
CA ASP A 106 14.29 5.48 -17.75
C ASP A 106 12.96 4.85 -17.27
N LEU A 107 12.15 4.42 -18.24
CA LEU A 107 10.83 3.87 -18.02
C LEU A 107 10.88 2.54 -17.27
N ALA A 108 11.82 1.66 -17.61
CA ALA A 108 11.94 0.35 -16.98
C ALA A 108 12.26 0.48 -15.48
N VAL A 109 13.15 1.42 -15.14
CA VAL A 109 13.49 1.73 -13.75
C VAL A 109 12.30 2.30 -13.01
N LEU A 110 11.54 3.22 -13.62
CA LEU A 110 10.33 3.78 -13.02
C LEU A 110 9.28 2.70 -12.72
N ASP A 111 9.06 1.75 -13.63
CA ASP A 111 8.09 0.66 -13.41
C ASP A 111 8.50 -0.24 -12.24
N VAL A 112 9.79 -0.56 -12.10
CA VAL A 112 10.30 -1.32 -10.95
C VAL A 112 10.14 -0.53 -9.64
N LEU A 113 10.39 0.78 -9.66
CA LEU A 113 10.20 1.63 -8.48
C LEU A 113 8.74 1.73 -8.08
N LEU A 114 7.83 1.88 -9.04
CA LEU A 114 6.39 1.88 -8.80
C LEU A 114 5.90 0.56 -8.21
N LEU A 115 6.42 -0.56 -8.72
CA LEU A 115 6.12 -1.89 -8.17
C LEU A 115 6.56 -2.00 -6.71
N LYS A 116 7.81 -1.64 -6.40
CA LYS A 116 8.35 -1.67 -5.04
C LYS A 116 7.55 -0.77 -4.11
N ALA A 117 7.24 0.45 -4.54
CA ALA A 117 6.46 1.38 -3.72
C ALA A 117 5.02 0.89 -3.49
N GLN A 118 4.41 0.19 -4.44
CA GLN A 118 3.09 -0.43 -4.26
C GLN A 118 3.15 -1.62 -3.28
N GLN A 119 4.21 -2.43 -3.34
CA GLN A 119 4.43 -3.52 -2.37
C GLN A 119 4.63 -2.96 -0.96
N GLU A 120 5.46 -1.93 -0.82
CA GLU A 120 5.67 -1.21 0.43
C GLU A 120 4.35 -0.64 1.01
N TYR A 121 3.50 -0.05 0.16
CA TYR A 121 2.17 0.43 0.56
C TYR A 121 1.28 -0.70 1.08
N GLN A 122 1.26 -1.82 0.36
CA GLN A 122 0.44 -2.97 0.70
C GLN A 122 0.89 -3.60 2.03
N GLU A 123 2.20 -3.78 2.21
CA GLU A 123 2.79 -4.35 3.42
C GLU A 123 2.54 -3.48 4.65
N THR A 124 2.56 -2.15 4.49
CA THR A 124 2.34 -1.19 5.58
C THR A 124 0.88 -1.12 6.01
N ILE A 125 -0.05 -1.01 5.06
CA ILE A 125 -1.48 -0.89 5.39
C ILE A 125 -2.07 -2.21 5.86
N ASN A 126 -1.60 -3.34 5.34
CA ASN A 126 -2.05 -4.65 5.82
C ASN A 126 -1.36 -5.08 7.13
N ALA A 127 -0.56 -4.21 7.76
CA ALA A 127 0.18 -4.51 8.98
C ALA A 127 1.09 -5.75 8.86
N TRP A 128 1.67 -5.98 7.69
CA TRP A 128 2.65 -7.05 7.47
C TRP A 128 4.04 -6.64 7.97
N LYS A 129 4.30 -5.33 8.04
CA LYS A 129 5.50 -4.78 8.70
C LYS A 129 5.31 -4.64 10.20
N GLN A 130 6.43 -4.58 10.91
CA GLN A 130 6.53 -4.21 12.32
C GLN A 130 7.01 -2.76 12.48
N LEU A 131 6.76 -2.18 13.66
CA LEU A 131 7.13 -0.81 14.00
C LEU A 131 8.60 -0.45 13.67
N PRO A 132 9.62 -1.26 13.99
CA PRO A 132 11.02 -0.91 13.68
C PRO A 132 11.29 -0.72 12.18
N GLN A 133 10.57 -1.46 11.34
CA GLN A 133 10.73 -1.38 9.88
C GLN A 133 10.12 -0.10 9.32
N VAL A 134 9.02 0.37 9.91
CA VAL A 134 8.41 1.67 9.61
C VAL A 134 9.30 2.81 10.11
N MET A 135 9.82 2.69 11.33
CA MET A 135 10.74 3.68 11.92
C MET A 135 12.04 3.83 11.13
N LYS A 136 12.46 2.81 10.37
CA LYS A 136 13.61 2.89 9.47
C LYS A 136 13.52 4.04 8.45
N TRP A 137 12.32 4.51 8.09
CA TRP A 137 12.17 5.69 7.23
C TRP A 137 12.71 6.98 7.84
N PHE A 138 12.79 7.03 9.17
CA PHE A 138 13.30 8.16 9.96
C PHE A 138 14.76 7.96 10.38
N ALA A 139 15.40 6.84 10.03
CA ALA A 139 16.78 6.55 10.42
C ALA A 139 17.80 7.61 9.97
N GLU A 140 17.53 8.33 8.87
CA GLU A 140 18.40 9.45 8.43
C GLU A 140 18.31 10.68 9.34
N GLU A 141 17.19 10.88 10.04
CA GLU A 141 17.00 12.02 10.98
C GLU A 141 17.45 11.67 12.40
N GLU A 142 17.32 10.40 12.79
CA GLU A 142 17.79 9.90 14.08
C GLU A 142 19.30 9.62 14.08
N ALA A 143 19.88 9.35 12.90
CA ALA A 143 21.32 9.18 12.77
C ALA A 143 22.05 10.48 13.11
N GLU A 144 23.16 10.33 13.83
CA GLU A 144 24.07 11.44 14.13
C GLU A 144 24.54 12.12 12.85
N SER A 145 24.71 13.46 12.92
CA SER A 145 25.10 14.27 11.77
C SER A 145 26.35 13.67 11.12
N LYS A 146 26.23 13.36 9.82
CA LYS A 146 27.39 12.90 9.07
C LYS A 146 28.45 14.00 9.12
N PRO A 147 29.72 13.66 9.41
CA PRO A 147 30.78 14.64 9.46
C PRO A 147 30.86 15.36 8.12
N GLN A 148 30.83 16.69 8.13
CA GLN A 148 30.78 17.47 6.89
C GLN A 148 32.18 17.73 6.34
N THR A 149 33.18 17.71 7.21
CA THR A 149 34.56 17.99 6.85
C THR A 149 35.40 16.74 6.92
N PHE A 150 36.49 16.75 6.14
CA PHE A 150 37.50 15.70 6.19
C PHE A 150 38.07 15.51 7.61
N LEU A 151 38.41 16.58 8.33
CA LEU A 151 38.98 16.45 9.69
C LEU A 151 38.01 15.81 10.69
N GLU A 152 36.72 16.15 10.60
CA GLU A 152 35.68 15.54 11.43
C GLU A 152 35.50 14.05 11.11
N SER A 153 35.58 13.68 9.83
CA SER A 153 35.53 12.29 9.36
C SER A 153 36.76 11.49 9.81
N PHE A 154 37.92 12.14 9.75
CA PHE A 154 39.21 11.60 10.19
C PHE A 154 39.23 11.36 11.71
N TYR A 155 38.80 12.33 12.52
CA TYR A 155 38.70 12.17 13.97
C TYR A 155 37.66 11.12 14.38
N ALA A 156 36.61 10.93 13.57
CA ALA A 156 35.63 9.87 13.77
C ALA A 156 36.12 8.47 13.33
N GLY A 157 37.33 8.34 12.78
CA GLY A 157 37.90 7.07 12.33
C GLY A 157 37.16 6.44 11.15
N ARG A 158 36.41 7.23 10.37
CA ARG A 158 35.56 6.75 9.25
C ARG A 158 36.30 6.68 7.91
N ASP A 159 37.49 7.26 7.81
CA ASP A 159 38.31 7.33 6.58
C ASP A 159 39.32 6.16 6.45
N GLU A 160 39.44 5.28 7.44
CA GLU A 160 40.30 4.11 7.33
C GLU A 160 39.70 3.11 6.33
N PRO A 161 40.40 2.72 5.24
CA PRO A 161 39.92 1.67 4.38
C PRO A 161 39.83 0.40 5.22
N LYS A 162 38.62 -0.18 5.34
CA LYS A 162 38.40 -1.45 6.04
C LYS A 162 39.43 -2.46 5.54
N SER A 163 40.46 -2.74 6.35
CA SER A 163 41.43 -3.78 6.04
C SER A 163 40.68 -5.09 5.97
N VAL A 164 40.63 -5.67 4.77
CA VAL A 164 40.09 -7.00 4.49
C VAL A 164 40.95 -8.05 5.18
#